data_AF-H3G6K5-F1
#
_entry.id   AF-H3G6K5-F1
#
_cell.length_a   1.000
_cell.length_b   1.000
_cell.length_c   1.000
_cell.angle_alpha   90.00
_cell.angle_beta   90.00
_cell.angle_gamma   90.00
#
_symmetry.space_group_name_H-M   'P 1'
#
loop_
_entity.id
_entity.type
_entity.pdbx_description
1 polymer ?
#
loop_
_entity_poly.entity_id
_entity_poly.type
_entity_poly.pdbx_seq_one_letter_code
_entity_poly.pdbx_strand_id
1 'polypeptide(L)' 'KQVIVGGEWKAWMLRQKSTDDLHKLWFVLLKERNALLTELQQCRAKNMGMPNPMRRTKVKKSMARIKLVLHERS' A
#
# COMPACT_ATOMS: atom_id res chain seq x y z
N LYS A 1 8.14 -15.70 12.96
CA LYS A 1 7.83 -15.95 11.53
C LYS A 1 8.16 -14.69 10.74
N GLN A 2 9.07 -14.77 9.77
CA GLN A 2 9.40 -13.64 8.91
C GLN A 2 8.20 -13.37 7.98
N VAL A 3 7.64 -12.17 8.01
CA VAL A 3 6.51 -11.82 7.14
C VAL A 3 7.04 -11.63 5.73
N ILE A 4 6.73 -12.57 4.84
CA ILE A 4 7.06 -12.47 3.41
C ILE A 4 6.18 -11.34 2.84
N VAL A 5 6.81 -10.24 2.42
CA VAL A 5 6.11 -9.09 1.82
C VAL A 5 6.32 -9.10 0.32
N GLY A 6 5.22 -9.16 -0.43
CA GLY A 6 5.22 -9.10 -1.89
C GLY A 6 5.73 -7.78 -2.49
N GLY A 7 5.69 -7.70 -3.82
CA GLY A 7 6.04 -6.49 -4.58
C GLY A 7 5.02 -5.36 -4.44
N GLU A 8 5.42 -4.15 -4.81
CA GLU A 8 4.50 -3.03 -5.01
C GLU A 8 3.76 -3.15 -6.34
N TRP A 9 2.56 -2.57 -6.43
CA TRP A 9 1.81 -2.49 -7.68
C TRP A 9 2.51 -1.55 -8.65
N LYS A 10 2.86 -2.04 -9.85
CA LYS A 10 3.44 -1.24 -10.93
C LYS A 10 2.34 -0.60 -11.77
N ALA A 11 2.60 0.58 -12.35
CA ALA A 11 1.60 1.32 -13.12
C ALA A 11 1.03 0.52 -14.28
N TRP A 12 1.89 -0.19 -15.05
CA TRP A 12 1.45 -1.03 -16.15
C TRP A 12 0.51 -2.18 -15.73
N MET A 13 0.68 -2.73 -14.51
CA MET A 13 -0.23 -3.75 -13.97
C MET A 13 -1.61 -3.16 -13.67
N LEU A 14 -1.64 -1.93 -13.15
CA LEU A 14 -2.86 -1.22 -12.78
C LEU A 14 -3.65 -0.75 -14.01
N ARG A 15 -2.97 -0.38 -15.10
CA ARG A 15 -3.62 0.02 -16.36
C ARG A 15 -4.47 -1.11 -16.97
N GLN A 16 -4.09 -2.37 -16.73
CA GLN A 16 -4.81 -3.56 -17.20
C GLN A 16 -6.03 -3.94 -16.33
N LYS A 17 -6.37 -3.16 -15.30
CA LYS A 17 -7.49 -3.44 -14.38
C LYS A 17 -8.70 -2.55 -14.63
N SER A 18 -9.90 -3.05 -14.38
CA SER A 18 -11.12 -2.25 -14.47
C SER A 18 -11.13 -1.12 -13.41
N THR A 19 -11.90 -0.06 -13.62
CA THR A 19 -12.02 1.03 -12.63
C THR A 19 -12.63 0.53 -11.32
N ASP A 20 -13.56 -0.43 -11.38
CA ASP A 20 -14.13 -1.09 -10.20
C ASP A 20 -13.09 -1.90 -9.42
N ASP A 21 -12.21 -2.65 -10.10
CA ASP A 21 -11.11 -3.37 -9.45
C ASP A 21 -10.10 -2.42 -8.80
N LEU A 22 -9.81 -1.28 -9.45
CA LEU A 22 -8.94 -0.24 -8.86
C LEU A 22 -9.58 0.37 -7.61
N HIS A 23 -10.90 0.56 -7.60
CA HIS A 23 -11.63 1.06 -6.45
C HIS A 23 -11.61 0.05 -5.29
N LYS A 24 -11.84 -1.23 -5.55
CA LYS A 24 -11.69 -2.31 -4.55
C LYS A 24 -10.27 -2.38 -4.01
N LEU A 25 -9.27 -2.35 -4.89
CA LEU A 25 -7.86 -2.38 -4.52
C LEU A 25 -7.47 -1.19 -3.65
N TRP A 26 -8.01 0.00 -3.93
CA TRP A 26 -7.78 1.19 -3.12
C TRP A 26 -8.18 0.96 -1.65
N PHE A 27 -9.35 0.37 -1.39
CA PHE A 27 -9.78 0.08 -0.01
C PHE A 27 -8.96 -1.01 0.67
N VAL A 28 -8.49 -2.01 -0.07
CA VAL A 28 -7.56 -3.01 0.47
C VAL A 28 -6.26 -2.32 0.92
N LEU A 29 -5.68 -1.47 0.07
CA LEU A 29 -4.45 -0.74 0.41
C LEU A 29 -4.66 0.28 1.53
N LEU A 30 -5.86 0.88 1.62
CA LEU A 30 -6.21 1.82 2.69
C LEU A 30 -6.22 1.13 4.06
N LYS A 31 -6.83 -0.06 4.15
CA LYS A 31 -6.82 -0.87 5.39
C LYS A 31 -5.40 -1.23 5.81
N GLU A 32 -4.57 -1.68 4.87
CA GLU A 32 -3.16 -2.00 5.12
C GLU A 32 -2.36 -0.77 5.58
N ARG A 33 -2.58 0.38 4.95
CA ARG A 33 -1.94 1.64 5.35
C ARG A 33 -2.28 2.00 6.79
N ASN A 34 -3.54 1.85 7.19
CA ASN A 34 -3.98 2.16 8.55
C ASN A 34 -3.36 1.18 9.56
N ALA A 35 -3.34 -0.13 9.25
CA ALA A 35 -2.68 -1.13 10.09
C ALA A 35 -1.19 -0.84 10.30
N LEU A 36 -0.48 -0.44 9.23
CA LEU A 36 0.94 -0.06 9.28
C LEU A 36 1.21 1.19 10.13
N LEU A 37 0.29 2.15 10.14
CA LEU A 37 0.43 3.34 10.99
C LEU A 37 0.23 2.99 12.47
N THR A 38 -0.73 2.12 12.78
CA THR A 38 -0.92 1.59 14.14
C THR A 38 0.30 0.80 14.60
N GLU A 39 0.83 -0.10 13.76
CA GLU A 39 2.05 -0.88 14.06
C GLU A 39 3.25 0.05 14.32
N LEU A 40 3.44 1.08 13.48
CA LEU A 40 4.49 2.08 13.68
C LEU A 40 4.36 2.81 15.02
N GLN A 41 3.13 3.19 15.40
CA GLN A 41 2.87 3.86 16.68
C GLN A 41 3.17 2.94 17.86
N GLN A 42 2.81 1.65 17.78
CA GLN A 42 3.13 0.66 18.80
C GLN A 42 4.64 0.43 18.94
N CYS A 43 5.37 0.34 17.82
CA CYS A 43 6.82 0.23 17.82
C CYS A 43 7.48 1.45 18.49
N ARG A 44 7.03 2.66 18.15
CA ARG A 44 7.51 3.91 18.76
C ARG A 44 7.26 3.94 20.27
N ALA A 45 6.06 3.58 20.71
CA ALA A 45 5.71 3.55 22.14
C ALA A 45 6.59 2.58 22.94
N LYS A 46 7.08 1.51 22.29
CA LYS A 46 7.95 0.51 22.91
C LYS A 46 9.45 0.76 22.64
N ASN A 47 9.82 1.90 22.04
CA ASN A 47 11.18 2.19 21.59
C ASN A 47 11.82 1.08 20.73
N MET A 48 10.99 0.42 19.91
CA MET A 48 11.41 -0.63 19.00
C MET A 48 11.41 -0.15 17.54
N GLY A 49 12.32 -0.70 16.73
CA GLY A 49 12.30 -0.53 15.29
C GLY A 49 11.10 -1.26 14.65
N MET A 50 10.55 -0.68 13.58
CA MET A 50 9.49 -1.34 12.82
C MET A 50 10.07 -2.56 12.08
N PRO A 51 9.43 -3.74 12.16
CA PRO A 51 9.99 -4.96 11.59
C PRO A 51 10.07 -4.96 10.06
N ASN A 52 9.20 -4.21 9.36
CA ASN A 52 9.27 -4.06 7.91
C ASN A 52 8.87 -2.66 7.42
N PRO A 53 9.79 -1.66 7.50
CA PRO A 53 9.48 -0.28 7.12
C PRO A 53 9.20 -0.13 5.61
N MET A 54 9.75 -1.02 4.78
CA MET A 54 9.56 -1.00 3.32
C MET A 54 8.12 -1.29 2.91
N ARG A 55 7.36 -2.06 3.71
CA ARG A 55 5.94 -2.36 3.47
C ARG A 55 5.11 -1.07 3.33
N ARG A 56 5.36 -0.09 4.20
CA ARG A 56 4.70 1.23 4.15
C ARG A 56 5.01 2.00 2.88
N THR A 57 6.27 2.00 2.44
CA THR A 57 6.68 2.65 1.20
C THR A 57 6.03 2.00 -0.02
N LYS A 58 5.96 0.67 -0.07
CA LYS A 58 5.30 -0.09 -1.15
C LYS A 58 3.81 0.22 -1.26
N VAL A 59 3.10 0.28 -0.12
CA VAL A 59 1.67 0.65 -0.08
C VAL A 59 1.47 2.08 -0.57
N LYS A 60 2.27 3.03 -0.07
CA LYS A 60 2.19 4.44 -0.49
C LYS A 60 2.39 4.60 -2.01
N LYS A 61 3.41 3.94 -2.57
CA LYS A 61 3.68 3.96 -4.03
C LYS A 61 2.54 3.33 -4.84
N SER A 62 1.98 2.21 -4.36
CA SER A 62 0.86 1.54 -5.02
C SER A 62 -0.38 2.45 -5.05
N MET A 63 -0.72 3.09 -3.94
CA MET A 63 -1.83 4.05 -3.88
C MET A 63 -1.61 5.26 -4.80
N ALA A 64 -0.39 5.81 -4.84
CA ALA A 64 -0.07 6.93 -5.73
C ALA A 64 -0.26 6.57 -7.22
N ARG A 65 0.12 5.35 -7.61
CA ARG A 65 -0.06 4.86 -8.99
C ARG A 65 -1.51 4.60 -9.35
N ILE A 66 -2.35 4.17 -8.39
CA ILE A 66 -3.80 4.07 -8.63
C ILE A 66 -4.36 5.45 -8.97
N LYS A 67 -4.00 6.49 -8.19
CA LYS A 67 -4.43 7.86 -8.49
C LYS A 67 -3.96 8.32 -9.87
N LEU A 68 -2.71 8.05 -10.21
CA LEU A 68 -2.15 8.37 -11.52
C LEU A 68 -2.97 7.71 -12.64
N VAL A 69 -3.22 6.40 -12.56
CA VAL A 69 -3.96 5.66 -13.58
C VAL A 69 -5.42 6.13 -13.69
N LEU A 70 -6.07 6.48 -12.57
CA LEU A 70 -7.41 7.06 -12.61
C LEU A 70 -7.42 8.44 -13.27
N HIS A 71 -6.40 9.26 -13.01
CA HIS A 71 -6.23 10.55 -13.68
C HIS A 71 -5.97 10.40 -15.18
N GLU A 72 -5.15 9.43 -15.60
CA GLU A 72 -4.91 9.09 -17.02
C GLU A 72 -6.19 8.67 -17.77
N ARG A 73 -7.22 8.21 -17.05
CA ARG A 73 -8.51 7.73 -17.60
C ARG A 73 -9.63 8.76 -17.56
N SER A 74 -9.42 9.88 -16.86
CA SER A 74 -10.42 10.96 -16.71
C SER A 74 -10.31 11.93 -17.87
#